data_AF-A0A026WJX3-F1
#
_entry.id   AF-A0A026WJX3-F1
#
_cell.length_a   1.000
_cell.length_b   1.000
_cell.length_c   1.000
_cell.angle_alpha   90.00
_cell.angle_beta   90.00
_cell.angle_gamma   90.00
#
_symmetry.space_group_name_H-M   'P 1'
#
loop_
_entity.id
_entity.type
_entity.pdbx_description
1 polymer ?
#
loop_
_entity_poly.entity_id
_entity_poly.type
_entity_poly.pdbx_seq_one_letter_code
_entity_poly.pdbx_strand_id
1 'polypeptide(L)'
;EVDWLDARNICRRHCMDAVSLETPQENEFVKQRLARGNVRYIWTSGRKCNFNGCDRPDLQPQNINGWFWSGSGVKIGATTQRNTGDWSNTGGYGQPQPDNREAAQGNDESCLSILNNFYNDGIKWHDVACHHVKPFVCEDSEELLNFVASRNPGIRL
;
A
#
# COMPACT_ATOMS: atom_id res chain seq x y z
N GLU A 1 15.92 0.96 4.14
CA GLU A 1 14.86 1.38 3.20
C GLU A 1 15.08 0.69 1.88
N VAL A 2 14.03 0.37 1.14
CA VAL A 2 14.08 -0.32 -0.17
C VAL A 2 12.90 0.15 -1.03
N ASP A 3 12.92 -0.17 -2.32
CA ASP A 3 11.78 0.07 -3.21
C ASP A 3 10.55 -0.79 -2.83
N TRP A 4 9.41 -0.52 -3.45
CA TRP A 4 8.17 -1.20 -3.09
C TRP A 4 8.19 -2.71 -3.35
N LEU A 5 8.83 -3.15 -4.43
CA LEU A 5 8.89 -4.57 -4.79
C LEU A 5 9.79 -5.34 -3.83
N ASP A 6 10.96 -4.77 -3.53
CA ASP A 6 11.90 -5.35 -2.57
C ASP A 6 11.32 -5.39 -1.15
N ALA A 7 10.58 -4.37 -0.73
CA ALA A 7 9.89 -4.37 0.56
C ALA A 7 8.99 -5.61 0.71
N ARG A 8 8.17 -5.89 -0.30
CA ARG A 8 7.29 -7.07 -0.31
C ARG A 8 8.09 -8.37 -0.35
N ASN A 9 9.09 -8.45 -1.21
CA ASN A 9 9.93 -9.65 -1.35
C ASN A 9 10.66 -9.98 -0.05
N ILE A 10 11.07 -8.98 0.73
CA ILE A 10 11.66 -9.19 2.04
C ILE A 10 10.64 -9.77 3.02
N CYS A 11 9.43 -9.21 3.12
CA CYS A 11 8.37 -9.77 3.96
C CYS A 11 8.08 -11.24 3.61
N ARG A 12 8.00 -11.55 2.31
CA ARG A 12 7.70 -12.90 1.80
C ARG A 12 8.73 -13.97 2.16
N ARG A 13 9.97 -13.59 2.47
CA ARG A 13 10.99 -14.53 3.00
C ARG A 13 10.66 -15.04 4.40
N HIS A 14 9.72 -14.40 5.09
CA HIS A 14 9.31 -14.70 6.45
C HIS A 14 7.85 -15.16 6.55
N CYS A 15 7.26 -15.67 5.46
CA CYS A 15 5.84 -16.06 5.38
C CYS A 15 4.87 -14.89 5.67
N MET A 16 5.35 -13.67 5.45
CA MET A 16 4.61 -12.43 5.59
C MET A 16 4.40 -11.78 4.21
N ASP A 17 3.62 -10.73 4.13
CA ASP A 17 3.64 -9.78 3.01
C ASP A 17 3.71 -8.35 3.56
N ALA A 18 3.81 -7.34 2.69
CA ALA A 18 3.66 -5.95 3.15
C ALA A 18 2.25 -5.74 3.72
N VAL A 19 2.13 -4.83 4.69
CA VAL A 19 0.88 -4.61 5.43
C VAL A 19 -0.25 -4.11 4.53
N SER A 20 -1.45 -4.65 4.75
CA SER A 20 -2.72 -4.28 4.14
C SER A 20 -3.57 -3.56 5.19
N LEU A 21 -4.27 -2.49 4.80
CA LEU A 21 -5.06 -1.68 5.74
C LEU A 21 -6.53 -1.75 5.33
N GLU A 22 -7.14 -2.86 5.66
CA GLU A 22 -8.49 -3.24 5.24
C GLU A 22 -9.54 -2.60 6.16
N THR A 23 -9.17 -2.37 7.42
CA THR A 23 -10.04 -1.76 8.42
C THR A 23 -9.52 -0.40 8.91
N PRO A 24 -10.41 0.50 9.36
CA PRO A 24 -9.99 1.74 10.03
C PRO A 24 -9.09 1.48 11.24
N GLN A 25 -9.32 0.38 11.96
CA GLN A 25 -8.56 0.00 13.15
C GLN A 25 -7.11 -0.36 12.80
N GLU A 26 -6.88 -1.12 11.72
CA GLU A 26 -5.53 -1.41 11.21
C GLU A 26 -4.81 -0.14 10.77
N ASN A 27 -5.50 0.71 10.00
CA ASN A 27 -4.95 1.98 9.54
C ASN A 27 -4.50 2.85 10.72
N GLU A 28 -5.37 3.06 11.71
CA GLU A 28 -5.04 3.86 12.89
C GLU A 28 -3.96 3.19 13.77
N PHE A 29 -3.95 1.86 13.86
CA PHE A 29 -2.89 1.14 14.54
C PHE A 29 -1.54 1.50 13.93
N VAL A 30 -1.37 1.35 12.61
CA VAL A 30 -0.11 1.64 11.92
C VAL A 30 0.27 3.11 12.03
N LYS A 31 -0.68 4.04 11.79
CA LYS A 31 -0.45 5.49 11.91
C LYS A 31 0.05 5.90 13.28
N GLN A 32 -0.50 5.34 14.35
CA GLN A 32 -0.02 5.61 15.71
C GLN A 32 1.44 5.16 15.93
N ARG A 33 1.88 4.08 15.29
CA ARG A 33 3.28 3.61 15.40
C ARG A 33 4.21 4.52 14.62
N LEU A 34 3.78 4.99 13.43
CA LEU A 34 4.52 6.01 12.68
C LEU A 34 4.68 7.30 13.48
N ALA A 35 3.60 7.79 14.09
CA ALA A 35 3.61 9.00 14.91
C ALA A 35 4.56 8.87 16.10
N ARG A 36 4.41 7.80 16.91
CA ARG A 36 5.22 7.56 18.10
C ARG A 36 6.69 7.30 17.78
N GLY A 37 6.95 6.60 16.67
CA GLY A 37 8.30 6.30 16.21
C GLY A 37 8.97 7.43 15.43
N ASN A 38 8.28 8.55 15.21
CA ASN A 38 8.72 9.64 14.34
C ASN A 38 9.18 9.15 12.95
N VAL A 39 8.49 8.13 12.42
CA VAL A 39 8.78 7.55 11.10
C VAL A 39 8.10 8.40 10.04
N ARG A 40 8.88 8.95 9.12
CA ARG A 40 8.42 9.96 8.15
C ARG A 40 7.47 9.40 7.10
N TYR A 41 7.64 8.14 6.71
CA TYR A 41 6.81 7.46 5.73
C TYR A 41 7.08 5.95 5.78
N ILE A 42 6.13 5.15 5.30
CA ILE A 42 6.34 3.71 5.07
C ILE A 42 5.74 3.25 3.76
N TRP A 43 6.26 2.16 3.20
CA TRP A 43 5.51 1.35 2.24
C TRP A 43 4.43 0.51 2.92
N THR A 44 3.31 0.37 2.21
CA THR A 44 2.24 -0.61 2.46
C THR A 44 2.14 -1.55 1.26
N SER A 45 1.24 -2.52 1.29
CA SER A 45 0.97 -3.40 0.14
C SER A 45 0.06 -2.79 -0.93
N GLY A 46 -0.40 -1.54 -0.78
CA GLY A 46 -1.34 -0.95 -1.71
C GLY A 46 -0.73 -0.74 -3.10
N ARG A 47 -1.45 -1.18 -4.13
CA ARG A 47 -1.00 -1.18 -5.53
C ARG A 47 -2.14 -0.81 -6.46
N LYS A 48 -1.86 0.00 -7.48
CA LYS A 48 -2.75 0.28 -8.61
C LYS A 48 -2.69 -0.84 -9.65
N CYS A 49 -3.81 -1.39 -10.08
CA CYS A 49 -3.87 -2.40 -11.12
C CYS A 49 -3.62 -1.74 -12.49
N ASN A 50 -2.35 -1.61 -12.88
CA ASN A 50 -1.89 -0.96 -14.12
C ASN A 50 -1.03 -1.89 -15.00
N PHE A 51 -1.23 -3.20 -14.88
CA PHE A 51 -0.50 -4.23 -15.60
C PHE A 51 -1.46 -5.13 -16.38
N ASN A 52 -0.91 -6.02 -17.22
CA ASN A 52 -1.70 -6.91 -18.06
C ASN A 52 -2.72 -7.71 -17.23
N GLY A 53 -3.99 -7.70 -17.65
CA GLY A 53 -5.09 -8.34 -16.93
C GLY A 53 -5.94 -7.38 -16.09
N CYS A 54 -5.56 -6.11 -15.97
CA CYS A 54 -6.32 -5.07 -15.28
C CYS A 54 -7.37 -4.34 -16.15
N ASP A 55 -7.62 -4.81 -17.37
CA ASP A 55 -8.58 -4.20 -18.32
C ASP A 55 -10.05 -4.51 -17.99
N ARG A 56 -10.31 -5.06 -16.81
CA ARG A 56 -11.66 -5.35 -16.33
C ARG A 56 -12.48 -4.08 -16.15
N PRO A 57 -13.75 -4.05 -16.60
CA PRO A 57 -14.59 -2.85 -16.48
C PRO A 57 -14.75 -2.31 -15.06
N ASP A 58 -14.76 -3.18 -14.04
CA ASP A 58 -14.95 -2.77 -12.65
C ASP A 58 -13.71 -2.11 -12.02
N LEU A 59 -12.55 -2.19 -12.70
CA LEU A 59 -11.31 -1.54 -12.28
C LEU A 59 -11.11 -0.18 -12.96
N GLN A 60 -12.01 0.22 -13.87
CA GLN A 60 -11.88 1.44 -14.66
C GLN A 60 -12.68 2.60 -14.06
N PRO A 61 -12.16 3.85 -14.07
CA PRO A 61 -10.78 4.21 -14.39
C PRO A 61 -9.79 3.68 -13.35
N GLN A 62 -8.59 3.22 -13.75
CA GLN A 62 -7.66 2.57 -12.81
C GLN A 62 -7.24 3.45 -11.64
N ASN A 63 -7.13 4.78 -11.85
CA ASN A 63 -6.79 5.70 -10.76
C ASN A 63 -7.89 5.83 -9.70
N ILE A 64 -9.13 5.45 -10.03
CA ILE A 64 -10.29 5.52 -9.13
C ILE A 64 -10.64 4.15 -8.56
N ASN A 65 -10.78 3.14 -9.42
CA ASN A 65 -11.33 1.84 -9.05
C ASN A 65 -10.30 0.70 -9.08
N GLY A 66 -9.06 1.00 -9.49
CA GLY A 66 -8.03 0.00 -9.73
C GLY A 66 -7.11 -0.29 -8.55
N TRP A 67 -7.35 0.28 -7.37
CA TRP A 67 -6.48 0.08 -6.21
C TRP A 67 -6.85 -1.17 -5.42
N PHE A 68 -5.84 -1.89 -4.93
CA PHE A 68 -6.00 -3.09 -4.11
C PHE A 68 -4.82 -3.28 -3.17
N TRP A 69 -5.04 -4.01 -2.08
CA TRP A 69 -4.00 -4.50 -1.19
C TRP A 69 -3.37 -5.73 -1.80
N SER A 70 -2.13 -5.63 -2.25
CA SER A 70 -1.49 -6.75 -2.92
C SER A 70 -1.06 -7.87 -1.98
N GLY A 71 -1.00 -7.61 -0.67
CA GLY A 71 -0.71 -8.59 0.38
C GLY A 71 -1.89 -9.52 0.68
N SER A 72 -3.11 -9.00 0.70
CA SER A 72 -4.34 -9.77 0.93
C SER A 72 -5.18 -10.04 -0.32
N GLY A 73 -4.96 -9.30 -1.40
CA GLY A 73 -5.77 -9.33 -2.63
C GLY A 73 -7.07 -8.51 -2.56
N VAL A 74 -7.36 -7.87 -1.42
CA VAL A 74 -8.61 -7.12 -1.22
C VAL A 74 -8.62 -5.82 -2.00
N LYS A 75 -9.72 -5.55 -2.70
CA LYS A 75 -9.93 -4.31 -3.45
C LYS A 75 -10.08 -3.12 -2.50
N ILE A 76 -9.37 -2.02 -2.78
CA ILE A 76 -9.55 -0.75 -2.07
C ILE A 76 -10.76 -0.04 -2.70
N GLY A 77 -11.59 0.59 -1.86
CA GLY A 77 -12.75 1.36 -2.30
C GLY A 77 -12.37 2.46 -3.31
N ALA A 78 -13.36 2.94 -4.05
CA ALA A 78 -13.15 4.00 -5.04
C ALA A 78 -12.47 5.20 -4.38
N THR A 79 -11.39 5.72 -4.98
CA THR A 79 -10.56 6.76 -4.33
C THR A 79 -11.32 8.08 -4.12
N THR A 80 -12.40 8.30 -4.86
CA THR A 80 -13.34 9.42 -4.69
C THR A 80 -14.23 9.29 -3.45
N GLN A 81 -14.38 8.09 -2.87
CA GLN A 81 -15.16 7.83 -1.66
C GLN A 81 -14.27 7.93 -0.42
N ARG A 82 -14.13 9.15 0.11
CA ARG A 82 -13.23 9.46 1.25
C ARG A 82 -13.62 8.81 2.59
N ASN A 83 -14.79 8.18 2.67
CA ASN A 83 -15.24 7.45 3.86
C ASN A 83 -14.78 5.98 3.89
N THR A 84 -14.24 5.46 2.79
CA THR A 84 -13.79 4.05 2.67
C THR A 84 -12.27 3.90 2.56
N GLY A 85 -11.51 4.98 2.67
CA GLY A 85 -10.04 4.98 2.69
C GLY A 85 -9.47 6.25 3.31
N ASP A 86 -8.15 6.27 3.54
CA ASP A 86 -7.46 7.37 4.24
C ASP A 86 -6.54 8.18 3.31
N TRP A 87 -6.91 8.27 2.03
CA TRP A 87 -6.27 9.11 1.02
C TRP A 87 -6.21 10.58 1.46
N SER A 88 -5.06 11.21 1.24
CA SER A 88 -4.90 12.62 1.56
C SER A 88 -5.78 13.52 0.67
N ASN A 89 -6.25 14.62 1.26
CA ASN A 89 -6.96 15.67 0.51
C ASN A 89 -6.00 16.64 -0.18
N THR A 90 -4.70 16.54 0.08
CA THR A 90 -3.65 17.35 -0.53
C THR A 90 -2.41 16.50 -0.83
N GLY A 91 -1.35 17.11 -1.33
CA GLY A 91 -0.12 16.43 -1.70
C GLY A 91 0.93 17.43 -2.17
N GLY A 92 1.91 16.97 -2.94
CA GLY A 92 3.03 17.82 -3.38
C GLY A 92 2.63 19.04 -4.21
N TYR A 93 1.47 19.01 -4.89
CA TYR A 93 0.88 20.14 -5.62
C TYR A 93 -0.40 20.67 -4.97
N GLY A 94 -0.66 20.36 -3.70
CA GLY A 94 -1.90 20.71 -3.02
C GLY A 94 -3.13 20.00 -3.60
N GLN A 95 -2.94 18.92 -4.36
CA GLN A 95 -4.01 18.15 -5.00
C GLN A 95 -4.40 16.91 -4.17
N PRO A 96 -5.67 16.51 -4.16
CA PRO A 96 -6.10 15.29 -3.49
C PRO A 96 -5.48 14.04 -4.11
N GLN A 97 -5.13 13.07 -3.27
CA GLN A 97 -4.54 11.80 -3.71
C GLN A 97 -5.62 10.79 -4.10
N PRO A 98 -5.33 9.83 -5.01
CA PRO A 98 -4.09 9.72 -5.76
C PRO A 98 -4.01 10.72 -6.93
N ASP A 99 -2.90 11.47 -7.02
CA ASP A 99 -2.75 12.56 -8.00
C ASP A 99 -1.87 12.22 -9.21
N ASN A 100 -1.17 11.07 -9.18
CA ASN A 100 -0.27 10.60 -10.22
C ASN A 100 0.68 11.67 -10.76
N ARG A 101 1.23 12.45 -9.83
CA ARG A 101 2.04 13.64 -10.05
C ARG A 101 3.27 13.38 -10.91
N GLU A 102 3.93 12.24 -10.72
CA GLU A 102 5.15 11.91 -11.47
C GLU A 102 4.89 11.40 -12.90
N ALA A 103 3.63 11.28 -13.33
CA ALA A 103 3.29 10.79 -14.67
C ALA A 103 3.92 11.63 -15.79
N ALA A 104 4.03 12.95 -15.60
CA ALA A 104 4.68 13.86 -16.55
C ALA A 104 6.18 13.58 -16.73
N GLN A 105 6.80 12.86 -15.79
CA GLN A 105 8.20 12.44 -15.82
C GLN A 105 8.36 10.98 -16.31
N GLY A 106 7.26 10.35 -16.74
CA GLY A 106 7.26 8.96 -17.21
C GLY A 106 7.11 7.92 -16.10
N ASN A 107 6.84 8.34 -14.86
CA ASN A 107 6.63 7.43 -13.73
C ASN A 107 5.16 7.39 -13.33
N ASP A 108 4.56 6.20 -13.33
CA ASP A 108 3.23 6.02 -12.75
C ASP A 108 3.36 5.86 -11.22
N GLU A 109 2.64 6.68 -10.47
CA GLU A 109 2.52 6.57 -9.00
C GLU A 109 1.53 5.45 -8.71
N SER A 110 2.05 4.23 -8.80
CA SER A 110 1.24 3.02 -8.77
C SER A 110 1.31 2.27 -7.44
N CYS A 111 2.03 2.80 -6.46
CA CYS A 111 2.26 2.20 -5.15
C CYS A 111 1.76 3.11 -4.02
N LEU A 112 1.20 2.52 -2.96
CA LEU A 112 0.60 3.26 -1.84
C LEU A 112 1.57 3.35 -0.67
N SER A 113 1.82 4.58 -0.21
CA SER A 113 2.60 4.88 0.98
C SER A 113 1.75 5.60 2.02
N ILE A 114 2.02 5.36 3.30
CA ILE A 114 1.58 6.28 4.35
C ILE A 114 2.68 7.32 4.55
N LEU A 115 2.35 8.60 4.40
CA LEU A 115 3.25 9.70 4.71
C LEU A 115 2.84 10.31 6.04
N ASN A 116 3.80 10.50 6.94
CA ASN A 116 3.58 11.10 8.26
C ASN A 116 3.74 12.61 8.17
N ASN A 117 2.63 13.31 7.91
CA ASN A 117 2.53 14.77 7.83
C ASN A 117 3.58 15.41 6.90
N PHE A 118 3.97 14.70 5.84
CA PHE A 118 5.03 15.13 4.93
C PHE A 118 4.65 16.41 4.16
N TYR A 119 3.37 16.56 3.80
CA TYR A 119 2.82 17.72 3.10
C TYR A 119 1.94 18.61 3.99
N ASN A 120 2.10 18.51 5.31
CA ASN A 120 1.27 19.22 6.29
C ASN A 120 -0.24 18.88 6.20
N ASP A 121 -0.54 17.62 5.93
CA ASP A 121 -1.88 17.07 5.67
C ASP A 121 -2.26 15.91 6.59
N GLY A 122 -1.48 15.73 7.65
CA GLY A 122 -1.62 14.65 8.62
C GLY A 122 -0.95 13.35 8.16
N ILE A 123 -1.23 12.27 8.88
CA ILE A 123 -0.72 10.94 8.51
C ILE A 123 -1.73 10.30 7.56
N LYS A 124 -1.42 10.24 6.27
CA LYS A 124 -2.39 9.92 5.20
C LYS A 124 -1.78 9.03 4.12
N TRP A 125 -2.65 8.42 3.31
CA TRP A 125 -2.25 7.64 2.15
C TRP A 125 -1.95 8.54 0.96
N HIS A 126 -0.86 8.23 0.27
CA HIS A 126 -0.42 8.86 -0.96
C HIS A 126 -0.07 7.78 -1.98
N ASP A 127 -0.39 8.04 -3.24
CA ASP A 127 0.26 7.33 -4.33
C ASP A 127 1.68 7.88 -4.49
N VAL A 128 2.61 6.97 -4.75
CA VAL A 128 4.03 7.28 -4.90
C VAL A 128 4.59 6.35 -5.97
N ALA A 129 5.54 6.85 -6.76
CA ALA A 129 6.25 6.03 -7.72
C ALA A 129 6.99 4.89 -7.00
N CYS A 130 6.82 3.67 -7.51
CA CYS A 130 7.24 2.46 -6.80
C CYS A 130 8.76 2.32 -6.58
N HIS A 131 9.56 3.08 -7.34
CA HIS A 131 11.03 3.05 -7.27
C HIS A 131 11.62 3.84 -6.08
N HIS A 132 10.81 4.67 -5.40
CA HIS A 132 11.27 5.39 -4.22
C HIS A 132 11.62 4.41 -3.09
N VAL A 133 12.66 4.72 -2.32
CA VAL A 133 13.05 3.89 -1.17
C VAL A 133 12.35 4.36 0.10
N LYS A 134 11.80 3.42 0.88
CA LYS A 134 11.15 3.70 2.18
C LYS A 134 11.38 2.54 3.16
N PRO A 135 11.22 2.74 4.48
CA PRO A 135 10.98 1.63 5.38
C PRO A 135 9.58 1.05 5.10
N PHE A 136 9.31 -0.15 5.60
CA PHE A 136 8.09 -0.88 5.29
C PHE A 136 7.64 -1.67 6.51
N VAL A 137 6.38 -2.07 6.52
CA VAL A 137 5.77 -2.89 7.57
C VAL A 137 5.30 -4.19 6.93
N CYS A 138 5.65 -5.31 7.56
CA CYS A 138 5.18 -6.64 7.17
C CYS A 138 4.03 -7.09 8.07
N GLU A 139 3.17 -7.94 7.54
CA GLU A 139 2.14 -8.68 8.27
C GLU A 139 2.16 -10.15 7.87
N ASP A 140 1.72 -11.04 8.75
CA ASP A 140 1.60 -12.46 8.45
C ASP A 140 0.65 -12.70 7.26
N SER A 141 1.07 -13.55 6.32
CA SER A 141 0.26 -13.91 5.17
C SER A 141 -0.31 -15.30 5.36
N GLU A 142 -1.62 -15.41 5.56
CA GLU A 142 -2.30 -16.71 5.70
C GLU A 142 -2.03 -17.61 4.48
N GLU A 143 -1.99 -17.06 3.27
CA GLU A 143 -1.67 -17.82 2.05
C GLU A 143 -0.28 -18.45 2.13
N LEU A 144 0.74 -17.68 2.51
CA LEU A 144 2.12 -18.17 2.59
C LEU A 144 2.32 -19.11 3.77
N LEU A 145 1.71 -18.82 4.92
CA LEU A 145 1.72 -19.71 6.08
C LEU A 145 1.07 -21.05 5.73
N ASN A 146 -0.09 -21.05 5.08
CA ASN A 146 -0.77 -22.27 4.64
C ASN A 146 0.05 -23.02 3.59
N PHE A 147 0.68 -22.32 2.64
CA PHE A 147 1.58 -22.94 1.67
C PHE A 147 2.73 -23.67 2.36
N VAL A 148 3.41 -23.02 3.31
CA VAL A 148 4.53 -23.62 4.05
C VAL A 148 4.06 -24.80 4.91
N ALA A 149 2.94 -24.66 5.62
CA ALA A 149 2.36 -25.75 6.41
C ALA A 149 2.03 -26.98 5.54
N SER A 150 1.45 -26.77 4.35
CA SER A 150 1.08 -27.85 3.43
C SER A 150 2.26 -28.65 2.89
N ARG A 151 3.44 -28.02 2.79
CA ARG A 151 4.66 -28.64 2.25
C ARG A 151 5.60 -29.20 3.31
N ASN A 152 5.38 -28.88 4.58
CA ASN A 152 6.25 -29.27 5.69
C ASN A 152 5.41 -29.88 6.83
N PRO A 153 4.98 -31.15 6.72
CA PRO A 153 4.20 -31.80 7.76
C PRO A 153 4.91 -31.77 9.12
N GLY A 154 4.20 -31.36 10.17
CA GLY A 154 4.74 -31.28 11.54
C GLY A 154 5.54 -30.01 11.83
N ILE A 155 5.63 -29.05 10.89
CA ILE A 155 6.17 -27.73 11.18
C ILE A 155 5.31 -27.00 12.22
N ARG A 156 5.95 -26.29 13.14
CA ARG A 156 5.28 -25.37 14.06
C ARG A 156 5.54 -23.95 13.57
N LEU A 157 4.47 -23.27 13.18
CA LEU A 157 4.46 -21.86 12.80
C LEU A 157 4.20 -20.99 14.03
#